data_AF-A0A561TLF8-F1
#
_entry.id   AF-A0A561TLF8-F1
#
_cell.length_a   1.000
_cell.length_b   1.000
_cell.length_c   1.000
_cell.angle_alpha   90.00
_cell.angle_beta   90.00
_cell.angle_gamma   90.00
#
_symmetry.space_group_name_H-M   'P 1'
#
loop_
_entity.id
_entity.type
_entity.pdbx_description
1 polymer ?
#
loop_
_entity_poly.entity_id
_entity_poly.type
_entity_poly.pdbx_seq_one_letter_code
_entity_poly.pdbx_strand_id
1 'polypeptide(L)'
;MRQVGLIAGAAVTALVAAGAITYAVAGDEGSDRVPSAASADAGFARDMAVHHQQAVEMSYVVRDRTDDEEVRRLAYDIAQTQANQRGMLLGWLDLWELPKVSAEPPMTWMDMGGAAGSGEDGALMPGMATNAEMKRLASLGGERAEVFYLQLMTDHHRGGVHMAQACVRACEVGVEKRLARGMVEGQESEIRLMAGMLRERGAAPRGE
;
A
#
# COMPACT_ATOMS: atom_id res chain seq x y z
N MET A 1 -53.07 41.38 16.93
CA MET A 1 -51.77 41.87 17.42
C MET A 1 -50.99 40.73 18.07
N ARG A 2 -49.79 40.47 17.53
CA ARG A 2 -48.62 39.79 18.12
C ARG A 2 -48.73 38.32 18.57
N GLN A 3 -48.33 37.42 17.67
CA GLN A 3 -47.59 36.21 18.03
C GLN A 3 -46.10 36.60 18.19
N VAL A 4 -45.58 36.58 19.40
CA VAL A 4 -44.13 36.62 19.66
C VAL A 4 -43.84 35.63 20.77
N GLY A 5 -43.46 34.43 20.38
CA GLY A 5 -43.01 33.38 21.28
C GLY A 5 -42.67 32.20 20.41
N LEU A 6 -41.36 31.95 20.23
CA LEU A 6 -40.69 30.70 19.76
C LEU A 6 -39.35 30.93 19.03
N ILE A 7 -38.68 32.10 19.13
CA ILE A 7 -37.37 32.29 18.48
C ILE A 7 -36.18 32.25 19.47
N ALA A 8 -36.41 32.21 20.79
CA ALA A 8 -35.30 32.23 21.75
C ALA A 8 -34.63 30.87 22.02
N GLY A 9 -35.25 29.73 21.63
CA GLY A 9 -34.73 28.39 21.95
C GLY A 9 -33.74 27.80 20.94
N ALA A 10 -33.81 28.21 19.66
CA ALA A 10 -32.98 27.63 18.61
C ALA A 10 -31.58 28.26 18.50
N ALA A 11 -31.40 29.48 19.01
CA ALA A 11 -30.11 30.18 18.92
C ALA A 11 -29.07 29.66 19.92
N VAL A 12 -29.49 29.16 21.08
CA VAL A 12 -28.56 28.67 22.12
C VAL A 12 -28.04 27.26 21.82
N THR A 13 -28.86 26.38 21.23
CA THR A 13 -28.43 25.03 20.83
C THR A 13 -27.50 25.03 19.61
N ALA A 14 -27.66 25.98 18.69
CA ALA A 14 -26.76 26.13 17.54
C ALA A 14 -25.33 26.52 17.94
N LEU A 15 -25.15 27.31 19.01
CA LEU A 15 -23.83 27.73 19.49
C LEU A 15 -23.07 26.61 20.22
N VAL A 16 -23.76 25.73 20.93
CA VAL A 16 -23.11 24.57 21.60
C VAL A 16 -22.69 23.49 20.60
N ALA A 17 -23.49 23.26 19.54
CA ALA A 17 -23.13 22.33 18.47
C ALA A 17 -21.94 22.85 17.64
N ALA A 18 -21.87 24.15 17.36
CA ALA A 18 -20.72 24.76 16.68
C ALA A 18 -19.45 24.69 17.53
N GLY A 19 -19.52 24.94 18.84
CA GLY A 19 -18.38 24.83 19.76
C GLY A 19 -17.83 23.39 19.88
N ALA A 20 -18.70 22.38 19.94
CA ALA A 20 -18.30 20.98 20.01
C ALA A 20 -17.68 20.46 18.70
N ILE A 21 -18.19 20.92 17.54
CA ILE A 21 -17.60 20.60 16.24
C ILE A 21 -16.24 21.28 16.09
N THR A 22 -16.08 22.52 16.57
CA THR A 22 -14.78 23.22 16.51
C THR A 22 -13.73 22.56 17.40
N TYR A 23 -14.10 22.05 18.58
CA TYR A 23 -13.20 21.31 19.48
C TYR A 23 -12.83 19.92 18.95
N ALA A 24 -13.75 19.24 18.26
CA ALA A 24 -13.48 17.94 17.65
C ALA A 24 -12.58 18.04 16.40
N VAL A 25 -12.65 19.16 15.66
CA VAL A 25 -11.77 19.43 14.51
C VAL A 25 -10.42 20.01 14.94
N ALA A 26 -10.35 20.71 16.08
CA ALA A 26 -9.10 21.18 16.69
C ALA A 26 -8.32 20.06 17.43
N GLY A 27 -8.91 18.86 17.58
CA GLY A 27 -8.27 17.71 18.23
C GLY A 27 -7.40 16.85 17.31
N ASP A 28 -7.37 17.12 16.00
CA ASP A 28 -6.38 16.53 15.09
C ASP A 28 -5.13 17.40 15.11
N GLU A 29 -4.43 17.44 16.25
CA GLU A 29 -3.02 17.85 16.29
C GLU A 29 -2.16 16.76 15.64
N GLY A 30 -2.48 16.39 14.41
CA GLY A 30 -1.56 15.72 13.52
C GLY A 30 -0.46 16.72 13.19
N SER A 31 0.53 16.81 14.08
CA SER A 31 1.81 17.49 13.92
C SER A 31 2.00 18.08 12.52
N ASP A 32 1.80 19.40 12.35
CA ASP A 32 2.12 20.20 11.14
C ASP A 32 3.62 20.17 10.77
N ARG A 33 4.37 19.22 11.33
CA ARG A 33 5.80 19.03 11.14
C ARG A 33 5.98 18.07 9.99
N VAL A 34 6.61 18.58 8.94
CA VAL A 34 7.13 17.77 7.85
C VAL A 34 8.03 16.66 8.44
N PRO A 35 7.82 15.37 8.09
CA PRO A 35 8.67 14.29 8.57
C PRO A 35 10.14 14.51 8.16
N SER A 36 11.07 14.05 8.98
CA SER A 36 12.49 14.10 8.61
C SER A 36 12.78 13.12 7.47
N ALA A 37 13.85 13.35 6.71
CA ALA A 37 14.24 12.45 5.63
C ALA A 37 14.53 11.01 6.09
N ALA A 38 14.91 10.83 7.37
CA ALA A 38 15.21 9.55 8.00
C ALA A 38 14.02 8.96 8.79
N SER A 39 12.86 9.60 8.76
CA SER A 39 11.65 9.13 9.45
C SER A 39 11.11 7.83 8.85
N ALA A 40 10.30 7.11 9.65
CA ALA A 40 9.55 5.96 9.18
C ALA A 40 8.59 6.33 8.04
N ASP A 41 7.94 7.48 8.11
CA ASP A 41 7.05 8.02 7.07
C ASP A 41 7.79 8.17 5.73
N ALA A 42 8.93 8.87 5.72
CA ALA A 42 9.72 9.06 4.50
C ALA A 42 10.34 7.76 3.98
N GLY A 43 10.76 6.87 4.88
CA GLY A 43 11.31 5.56 4.51
C GLY A 43 10.25 4.64 3.88
N PHE A 44 9.10 4.51 4.54
CA PHE A 44 7.98 3.71 4.06
C PHE A 44 7.47 4.23 2.72
N ALA A 45 7.29 5.54 2.55
CA ALA A 45 6.82 6.12 1.30
C ALA A 45 7.74 5.78 0.11
N ARG A 46 9.07 5.86 0.29
CA ARG A 46 10.04 5.51 -0.76
C ARG A 46 10.00 4.01 -1.07
N ASP A 47 10.10 3.19 -0.03
CA ASP A 47 10.26 1.76 -0.18
C ASP A 47 8.98 1.11 -0.71
N MET A 48 7.82 1.46 -0.16
CA MET A 48 6.53 0.95 -0.65
C MET A 48 6.21 1.46 -2.06
N ALA A 49 6.65 2.67 -2.45
CA ALA A 49 6.49 3.14 -3.83
C ALA A 49 7.30 2.31 -4.84
N VAL A 50 8.49 1.84 -4.47
CA VAL A 50 9.30 0.92 -5.30
C VAL A 50 8.67 -0.47 -5.32
N HIS A 51 8.21 -0.97 -4.17
CA HIS A 51 7.55 -2.27 -4.03
C HIS A 51 6.28 -2.33 -4.92
N HIS A 52 5.41 -1.32 -4.81
CA HIS A 52 4.20 -1.21 -5.66
C HIS A 52 4.50 -1.10 -7.15
N GLN A 53 5.62 -0.50 -7.54
CA GLN A 53 5.99 -0.42 -8.95
C GLN A 53 6.16 -1.82 -9.57
N GLN A 54 6.73 -2.78 -8.82
CA GLN A 54 6.91 -4.14 -9.31
C GLN A 54 5.59 -4.91 -9.40
N ALA A 55 4.67 -4.73 -8.44
CA ALA A 55 3.33 -5.35 -8.53
C ALA A 55 2.55 -4.86 -9.76
N VAL A 56 2.63 -3.57 -10.06
CA VAL A 56 2.03 -2.99 -11.28
C VAL A 56 2.66 -3.62 -12.53
N GLU A 57 3.98 -3.75 -12.58
CA GLU A 57 4.68 -4.39 -13.69
C GLU A 57 4.28 -5.87 -13.87
N MET A 58 4.31 -6.68 -12.81
CA MET A 58 3.87 -8.08 -12.84
C MET A 58 2.45 -8.22 -13.39
N SER A 59 1.57 -7.29 -12.98
CA SER A 59 0.17 -7.28 -13.38
C SER A 59 -0.01 -6.93 -14.85
N TYR A 60 0.78 -5.99 -15.40
CA TYR A 60 0.80 -5.75 -16.84
C TYR A 60 1.33 -6.97 -17.60
N VAL A 61 2.41 -7.58 -17.12
CA VAL A 61 3.00 -8.76 -17.78
C VAL A 61 1.99 -9.89 -17.85
N VAL A 62 1.36 -10.32 -16.75
CA VAL A 62 0.43 -11.48 -16.79
C VAL A 62 -0.77 -11.22 -17.69
N ARG A 63 -1.25 -9.98 -17.77
CA ARG A 63 -2.37 -9.60 -18.66
C ARG A 63 -2.03 -9.77 -20.14
N ASP A 64 -0.76 -9.71 -20.52
CA ASP A 64 -0.31 -10.00 -21.89
C ASP A 64 0.01 -11.49 -22.10
N ARG A 65 -0.08 -12.32 -21.06
CA ARG A 65 0.26 -13.75 -21.08
C ARG A 65 -0.92 -14.70 -20.93
N THR A 66 -2.12 -14.21 -20.66
CA THR A 66 -3.32 -15.04 -20.58
C THR A 66 -4.58 -14.31 -21.03
N ASP A 67 -5.56 -15.10 -21.47
CA ASP A 67 -6.94 -14.69 -21.77
C ASP A 67 -7.90 -14.97 -20.59
N ASP A 68 -7.42 -15.59 -19.50
CA ASP A 68 -8.23 -15.89 -18.31
C ASP A 68 -8.79 -14.61 -17.66
N GLU A 69 -10.11 -14.47 -17.64
CA GLU A 69 -10.77 -13.23 -17.20
C GLU A 69 -10.58 -12.95 -15.71
N GLU A 70 -10.52 -13.99 -14.87
CA GLU A 70 -10.38 -13.84 -13.42
C GLU A 70 -9.00 -13.30 -13.05
N VAL A 71 -7.94 -13.89 -13.61
CA VAL A 71 -6.56 -13.44 -13.40
C VAL A 71 -6.35 -12.06 -14.01
N ARG A 72 -6.87 -11.79 -15.21
CA ARG A 72 -6.78 -10.47 -15.85
C ARG A 72 -7.47 -9.39 -15.03
N ARG A 73 -8.61 -9.71 -14.41
CA ARG A 73 -9.36 -8.80 -13.54
C ARG A 73 -8.61 -8.52 -12.24
N LEU A 74 -8.15 -9.56 -11.55
CA LEU A 74 -7.32 -9.40 -10.36
C LEU A 74 -6.09 -8.52 -10.65
N ALA A 75 -5.37 -8.82 -11.73
CA ALA A 75 -4.21 -8.05 -12.14
C ALA A 75 -4.54 -6.57 -12.43
N TYR A 76 -5.71 -6.31 -13.04
CA TYR A 76 -6.17 -4.94 -13.25
C TYR A 76 -6.43 -4.22 -11.91
N ASP A 77 -7.16 -4.85 -11.00
CA ASP A 77 -7.53 -4.26 -9.71
C ASP A 77 -6.29 -3.97 -8.85
N ILE A 78 -5.31 -4.89 -8.81
CA ILE A 78 -4.02 -4.69 -8.15
C ILE A 78 -3.25 -3.54 -8.81
N ALA A 79 -3.14 -3.53 -10.14
CA ALA A 79 -2.41 -2.48 -10.85
C ALA A 79 -3.01 -1.09 -10.61
N GLN A 80 -4.34 -0.95 -10.63
CA GLN A 80 -5.01 0.33 -10.36
C GLN A 80 -4.79 0.78 -8.92
N THR A 81 -5.01 -0.12 -7.96
CA THR A 81 -4.89 0.19 -6.54
C THR A 81 -3.46 0.58 -6.19
N GLN A 82 -2.48 -0.25 -6.54
CA GLN A 82 -1.08 -0.01 -6.18
C GLN A 82 -0.46 1.15 -6.96
N ALA A 83 -0.84 1.41 -8.21
CA ALA A 83 -0.40 2.61 -8.93
C ALA A 83 -0.93 3.90 -8.28
N ASN A 84 -2.20 3.91 -7.85
CA ASN A 84 -2.78 5.05 -7.15
C ASN A 84 -2.10 5.29 -5.78
N GLN A 85 -1.90 4.23 -5.00
CA GLN A 85 -1.23 4.31 -3.70
C GLN A 85 0.22 4.76 -3.84
N ARG A 86 0.95 4.25 -4.84
CA ARG A 86 2.29 4.72 -5.20
C ARG A 86 2.29 6.22 -5.52
N GLY A 87 1.30 6.70 -6.29
CA GLY A 87 1.13 8.11 -6.59
C GLY A 87 0.95 8.97 -5.33
N MET A 88 0.16 8.51 -4.37
CA MET A 88 -0.03 9.18 -3.08
C MET A 88 1.28 9.28 -2.29
N LEU A 89 1.99 8.16 -2.12
CA LEU A 89 3.26 8.11 -1.38
C LEU A 89 4.32 9.04 -1.99
N LEU A 90 4.47 9.01 -3.32
CA LEU A 90 5.39 9.90 -4.04
C LEU A 90 4.96 11.37 -3.97
N GLY A 91 3.64 11.62 -4.02
CA GLY A 91 3.09 12.97 -3.87
C GLY A 91 3.29 13.54 -2.47
N TRP A 92 3.24 12.71 -1.43
CA TRP A 92 3.57 13.12 -0.07
C TRP A 92 5.05 13.45 0.09
N LEU A 93 5.94 12.64 -0.48
CA LEU A 93 7.37 12.97 -0.52
C LEU A 93 7.63 14.32 -1.21
N ASP A 94 6.95 14.62 -2.31
CA ASP A 94 7.04 15.93 -2.97
C ASP A 94 6.51 17.06 -2.10
N LEU A 95 5.34 16.85 -1.46
CA LEU A 95 4.74 17.84 -0.56
C LEU A 95 5.63 18.15 0.65
N TRP A 96 6.38 17.16 1.12
CA TRP A 96 7.35 17.27 2.21
C TRP A 96 8.72 17.76 1.74
N GLU A 97 8.89 18.05 0.45
CA GLU A 97 10.18 18.41 -0.15
C GLU A 97 11.30 17.40 0.12
N LEU A 98 10.92 16.12 0.27
CA LEU A 98 11.85 15.02 0.51
C LEU A 98 12.22 14.31 -0.80
N PRO A 99 13.50 13.90 -0.97
CA PRO A 99 13.90 13.12 -2.13
C PRO A 99 13.10 11.81 -2.23
N LYS A 100 12.69 11.41 -3.44
CA LYS A 100 12.04 10.13 -3.72
C LYS A 100 12.98 8.92 -3.70
N VAL A 101 14.29 9.18 -3.72
CA VAL A 101 15.36 8.18 -3.67
C VAL A 101 16.24 8.50 -2.47
N SER A 102 16.57 7.47 -1.69
CA SER A 102 17.49 7.57 -0.56
C SER A 102 18.87 7.04 -0.96
N ALA A 103 19.92 7.57 -0.32
CA ALA A 103 21.24 6.95 -0.35
C ALA A 103 21.35 5.77 0.63
N GLU A 104 20.47 5.73 1.64
CA GLU A 104 20.38 4.62 2.56
C GLU A 104 19.79 3.38 1.88
N PRO A 105 20.24 2.16 2.24
CA PRO A 105 19.62 0.93 1.78
C PRO A 105 18.10 0.90 2.06
N PRO A 106 17.30 0.23 1.21
CA PRO A 106 15.90 -0.04 1.52
C PRO A 106 15.75 -0.68 2.90
N MET A 107 14.61 -0.45 3.55
CA MET A 107 14.25 -0.99 4.86
C MET A 107 15.09 -0.47 6.04
N THR A 108 15.99 0.50 5.83
CA THR A 108 16.77 1.13 6.92
C THR A 108 15.86 1.77 7.97
N TRP A 109 14.73 2.34 7.56
CA TRP A 109 13.71 2.92 8.46
C TRP A 109 13.01 1.89 9.37
N MET A 110 13.19 0.59 9.11
CA MET A 110 12.72 -0.52 9.94
C MET A 110 13.87 -1.21 10.70
N ASP A 111 15.06 -0.61 10.78
CA ASP A 111 16.28 -1.23 11.31
C ASP A 111 16.71 -2.51 10.55
N MET A 112 16.28 -2.64 9.29
CA MET A 112 16.48 -3.84 8.46
C MET A 112 17.39 -3.58 7.24
N GLY A 113 18.03 -2.40 7.17
CA GLY A 113 18.89 -2.01 6.03
C GLY A 113 20.06 -2.97 5.77
N GLY A 114 20.60 -3.61 6.82
CA GLY A 114 21.66 -4.63 6.70
C GLY A 114 21.19 -5.97 6.14
N ALA A 115 19.89 -6.28 6.25
CA ALA A 115 19.29 -7.51 5.69
C ALA A 115 18.78 -7.30 4.25
N ALA A 116 18.40 -6.07 3.88
CA ALA A 116 18.00 -5.69 2.53
C ALA A 116 19.19 -5.47 1.57
N GLY A 117 20.40 -5.25 2.12
CA GLY A 117 21.63 -4.99 1.35
C GLY A 117 22.17 -6.17 0.52
N SER A 118 21.57 -7.35 0.61
CA SER A 118 21.92 -8.52 -0.21
C SER A 118 20.81 -8.92 -1.17
N GLY A 119 20.00 -7.97 -1.65
CA GLY A 119 18.88 -8.24 -2.54
C GLY A 119 19.27 -9.21 -3.66
N GLU A 120 18.71 -10.42 -3.62
CA GLU A 120 19.05 -11.49 -4.55
C GLU A 120 18.51 -11.09 -5.93
N ASP A 121 19.40 -10.94 -6.92
CA ASP A 121 19.04 -10.67 -8.31
C ASP A 121 17.96 -9.57 -8.49
N GLY A 122 18.08 -8.44 -7.77
CA GLY A 122 17.18 -7.30 -7.88
C GLY A 122 15.95 -7.30 -6.96
N ALA A 123 15.74 -8.35 -6.15
CA ALA A 123 14.73 -8.35 -5.09
C ALA A 123 15.25 -7.62 -3.83
N LEU A 124 15.05 -6.31 -3.77
CA LEU A 124 15.64 -5.45 -2.72
C LEU A 124 14.87 -5.44 -1.39
N MET A 125 13.63 -5.89 -1.40
CA MET A 125 12.71 -5.81 -0.26
C MET A 125 11.94 -7.12 -0.09
N PRO A 126 11.40 -7.39 1.11
CA PRO A 126 10.66 -8.62 1.38
C PRO A 126 9.57 -8.88 0.33
N GLY A 127 9.51 -10.12 -0.16
CA GLY A 127 8.48 -10.57 -1.10
C GLY A 127 8.64 -10.11 -2.55
N MET A 128 9.57 -9.18 -2.85
CA MET A 128 9.81 -8.80 -4.24
C MET A 128 10.24 -9.99 -5.09
N ALA A 129 9.73 -10.06 -6.32
CA ALA A 129 10.22 -10.97 -7.32
C ALA A 129 11.63 -10.57 -7.77
N THR A 130 12.47 -11.55 -8.02
CA THR A 130 13.79 -11.36 -8.63
C THR A 130 13.67 -11.01 -10.12
N ASN A 131 14.74 -10.48 -10.71
CA ASN A 131 14.79 -10.22 -12.16
C ASN A 131 14.62 -11.50 -12.98
N ALA A 132 15.19 -12.63 -12.53
CA ALA A 132 15.00 -13.94 -13.15
C ALA A 132 13.54 -14.38 -13.12
N GLU A 133 12.82 -14.15 -12.02
CA GLU A 133 11.39 -14.46 -11.91
C GLU A 133 10.54 -13.55 -12.80
N MET A 134 10.83 -12.25 -12.87
CA MET A 134 10.14 -11.33 -13.79
C MET A 134 10.33 -11.76 -15.25
N LYS A 135 11.56 -12.11 -15.64
CA LYS A 135 11.87 -12.66 -16.98
C LYS A 135 11.12 -13.98 -17.23
N ARG A 136 11.07 -14.85 -16.23
CA ARG A 136 10.35 -16.12 -16.33
C ARG A 136 8.86 -15.87 -16.53
N LEU A 137 8.21 -15.02 -15.72
CA LEU A 137 6.80 -14.67 -15.88
C LEU A 137 6.51 -14.17 -17.30
N ALA A 138 7.36 -13.29 -17.83
CA ALA A 138 7.24 -12.77 -19.19
C ALA A 138 7.46 -13.81 -20.30
N SER A 139 7.99 -14.99 -19.99
CA SER A 139 8.18 -16.09 -20.97
C SER A 139 7.08 -17.15 -20.92
N LEU A 140 6.24 -17.15 -19.87
CA LEU A 140 5.16 -18.11 -19.71
C LEU A 140 3.90 -17.63 -20.45
N GLY A 141 2.97 -18.55 -20.72
CA GLY A 141 1.67 -18.23 -21.29
C GLY A 141 0.57 -19.14 -20.73
N GLY A 142 -0.67 -18.67 -20.78
CA GLY A 142 -1.87 -19.33 -20.26
C GLY A 142 -1.74 -19.68 -18.77
N GLU A 143 -2.30 -20.83 -18.39
CA GLU A 143 -2.37 -21.31 -17.01
C GLU A 143 -1.01 -21.33 -16.28
N ARG A 144 0.09 -21.61 -17.01
CA ARG A 144 1.44 -21.55 -16.42
C ARG A 144 1.85 -20.14 -15.99
N ALA A 145 1.48 -19.12 -16.77
CA ALA A 145 1.74 -17.73 -16.41
C ALA A 145 0.84 -17.30 -15.24
N GLU A 146 -0.42 -17.72 -15.25
CA GLU A 146 -1.40 -17.45 -14.19
C GLU A 146 -0.92 -17.99 -12.84
N VAL A 147 -0.61 -19.28 -12.76
CA VAL A 147 -0.13 -19.92 -11.52
C VAL A 147 1.13 -19.22 -11.03
N PHE A 148 2.07 -18.92 -11.92
CA PHE A 148 3.32 -18.28 -11.53
C PHE A 148 3.10 -16.83 -11.06
N TYR A 149 2.24 -16.06 -11.73
CA TYR A 149 1.84 -14.72 -11.29
C TYR A 149 1.20 -14.75 -9.90
N LEU A 150 0.22 -15.63 -9.68
CA LEU A 150 -0.47 -15.75 -8.39
C LEU A 150 0.49 -16.13 -7.26
N GLN A 151 1.47 -17.00 -7.55
CA GLN A 151 2.53 -17.35 -6.60
C GLN A 151 3.43 -16.16 -6.28
N LEU A 152 3.95 -15.45 -7.30
CA LEU A 152 4.80 -14.28 -7.09
C LEU A 152 4.05 -13.17 -6.34
N MET A 153 2.82 -12.87 -6.75
CA MET A 153 2.02 -11.82 -6.14
C MET A 153 1.60 -12.17 -4.70
N THR A 154 1.42 -13.46 -4.38
CA THR A 154 1.18 -13.90 -3.00
C THR A 154 2.39 -13.60 -2.10
N ASP A 155 3.61 -13.91 -2.56
CA ASP A 155 4.82 -13.61 -1.80
C ASP A 155 5.07 -12.10 -1.71
N HIS A 156 4.82 -11.39 -2.81
CA HIS A 156 4.89 -9.94 -2.88
C HIS A 156 3.98 -9.30 -1.84
N HIS A 157 2.72 -9.71 -1.78
CA HIS A 157 1.76 -9.19 -0.79
C HIS A 157 2.13 -9.52 0.64
N ARG A 158 2.70 -10.71 0.91
CA ARG A 158 3.20 -11.04 2.26
C ARG A 158 4.29 -10.05 2.70
N GLY A 159 5.20 -9.72 1.79
CA GLY A 159 6.21 -8.68 2.00
C GLY A 159 5.60 -7.29 2.21
N GLY A 160 4.65 -6.91 1.36
CA GLY A 160 3.93 -5.63 1.45
C GLY A 160 3.16 -5.48 2.77
N VAL A 161 2.49 -6.54 3.25
CA VAL A 161 1.82 -6.57 4.56
C VAL A 161 2.83 -6.36 5.69
N HIS A 162 3.99 -7.04 5.64
CA HIS A 162 5.03 -6.88 6.65
C HIS A 162 5.51 -5.41 6.75
N MET A 163 5.77 -4.78 5.61
CA MET A 163 6.18 -3.37 5.54
C MET A 163 5.07 -2.43 6.04
N ALA A 164 3.83 -2.64 5.59
CA ALA A 164 2.70 -1.80 5.97
C ALA A 164 2.39 -1.90 7.49
N GLN A 165 2.48 -3.09 8.08
CA GLN A 165 2.34 -3.27 9.52
C GLN A 165 3.43 -2.52 10.31
N ALA A 166 4.65 -2.44 9.78
CA ALA A 166 5.71 -1.66 10.39
C ALA A 166 5.42 -0.16 10.36
N CYS A 167 4.92 0.37 9.24
CA CYS A 167 4.48 1.76 9.18
C CYS A 167 3.32 2.04 10.14
N VAL A 168 2.33 1.14 10.26
CA VAL A 168 1.24 1.30 11.24
C VAL A 168 1.78 1.51 12.67
N ARG A 169 2.91 0.88 13.01
CA ARG A 169 3.56 1.04 14.32
C ARG A 169 4.44 2.29 14.40
N ALA A 170 5.26 2.55 13.39
CA ALA A 170 6.37 3.51 13.44
C ALA A 170 6.11 4.86 12.77
N CYS A 171 5.26 4.92 11.73
CA CYS A 171 4.91 6.18 11.06
C CYS A 171 4.15 7.11 12.02
N GLU A 172 4.30 8.41 11.83
CA GLU A 172 3.67 9.45 12.65
C GLU A 172 2.57 10.22 11.89
N VAL A 173 2.66 10.28 10.56
CA VAL A 173 1.68 10.97 9.71
C VAL A 173 0.36 10.19 9.68
N GLY A 174 -0.70 10.80 10.22
CA GLY A 174 -1.99 10.14 10.40
C GLY A 174 -2.60 9.57 9.11
N VAL A 175 -2.50 10.27 7.98
CA VAL A 175 -3.04 9.79 6.70
C VAL A 175 -2.24 8.62 6.12
N GLU A 176 -0.92 8.62 6.28
CA GLU A 176 -0.05 7.53 5.82
C GLU A 176 -0.25 6.26 6.66
N LYS A 177 -0.38 6.39 7.99
CA LYS A 177 -0.74 5.27 8.87
C LYS A 177 -2.07 4.63 8.49
N ARG A 178 -3.08 5.45 8.16
CA ARG A 178 -4.40 4.97 7.71
C ARG A 178 -4.29 4.23 6.37
N LEU A 179 -3.51 4.77 5.44
CA LEU A 179 -3.24 4.12 4.17
C LEU A 179 -2.55 2.76 4.39
N ALA A 180 -1.52 2.71 5.22
CA ALA A 180 -0.81 1.46 5.55
C ALA A 180 -1.74 0.41 6.19
N ARG A 181 -2.67 0.81 7.08
CA ARG A 181 -3.68 -0.12 7.62
C ARG A 181 -4.58 -0.68 6.52
N GLY A 182 -5.05 0.17 5.61
CA GLY A 182 -5.83 -0.27 4.45
C GLY A 182 -5.06 -1.22 3.53
N MET A 183 -3.75 -1.01 3.35
CA MET A 183 -2.89 -1.93 2.59
C MET A 183 -2.78 -3.31 3.25
N VAL A 184 -2.72 -3.38 4.59
CA VAL A 184 -2.71 -4.67 5.31
C VAL A 184 -4.00 -5.44 5.03
N GLU A 185 -5.15 -4.80 5.25
CA GLU A 185 -6.46 -5.42 5.07
C GLU A 185 -6.69 -5.87 3.62
N GLY A 186 -6.37 -5.00 2.65
CA GLY A 186 -6.51 -5.26 1.23
C GLY A 186 -5.62 -6.42 0.76
N GLN A 187 -4.32 -6.37 1.06
CA GLN A 187 -3.38 -7.40 0.62
C GLN A 187 -3.64 -8.75 1.29
N GLU A 188 -4.04 -8.79 2.57
CA GLU A 188 -4.46 -10.04 3.22
C GLU A 188 -5.70 -10.66 2.56
N SER A 189 -6.63 -9.83 2.10
CA SER A 189 -7.80 -10.29 1.35
C SER A 189 -7.41 -10.87 -0.01
N GLU A 190 -6.53 -10.18 -0.73
CA GLU A 190 -6.04 -10.63 -2.05
C GLU A 190 -5.20 -11.90 -1.93
N ILE A 191 -4.39 -12.08 -0.88
CA ILE A 191 -3.67 -13.34 -0.60
C ILE A 191 -4.65 -14.51 -0.49
N ARG A 192 -5.76 -14.36 0.24
CA ARG A 192 -6.77 -15.42 0.39
C ARG A 192 -7.45 -15.74 -0.93
N LEU A 193 -7.75 -14.72 -1.74
CA LEU A 193 -8.31 -14.88 -3.08
C LEU A 193 -7.35 -15.65 -3.99
N MET A 194 -6.09 -15.23 -4.08
CA MET A 194 -5.06 -15.88 -4.90
C MET A 194 -4.84 -17.33 -4.49
N ALA A 195 -4.86 -17.64 -3.19
CA ALA A 195 -4.79 -19.01 -2.70
C ALA A 195 -5.99 -19.87 -3.19
N GLY A 196 -7.18 -19.28 -3.32
CA GLY A 196 -8.33 -19.93 -3.96
C GLY A 196 -8.10 -20.21 -5.44
N MET A 197 -7.70 -19.18 -6.18
CA MET A 197 -7.45 -19.26 -7.62
C MET A 197 -6.33 -20.25 -7.97
N LEU A 198 -5.32 -20.37 -7.11
CA LEU A 198 -4.26 -21.37 -7.23
C LEU A 198 -4.81 -22.80 -7.07
N ARG A 199 -5.65 -23.04 -6.06
CA ARG A 199 -6.27 -24.37 -5.85
C ARG A 199 -7.15 -24.81 -7.01
N GLU A 200 -7.90 -23.88 -7.58
CA GLU A 200 -8.73 -24.13 -8.77
C GLU A 200 -7.89 -24.55 -9.99
N ARG A 201 -6.65 -24.07 -10.05
CA ARG A 201 -5.64 -24.41 -11.06
C ARG A 201 -4.72 -25.56 -10.63
N GLY A 202 -5.11 -26.34 -9.63
CA GLY A 202 -4.33 -27.49 -9.15
C GLY A 202 -2.95 -27.13 -8.58
N ALA A 203 -2.76 -25.88 -8.14
CA ALA A 203 -1.51 -25.34 -7.62
C ALA A 203 -1.68 -24.82 -6.17
N ALA A 204 -0.56 -24.42 -5.56
CA ALA A 204 -0.51 -23.88 -4.20
C ALA A 204 0.44 -22.68 -4.12
N PRO A 205 0.32 -21.84 -3.08
CA PRO A 205 1.33 -20.84 -2.74
C PRO A 205 2.72 -21.48 -2.58
N ARG A 206 3.78 -20.69 -2.76
CA ARG A 206 5.14 -21.20 -2.55
C ARG A 206 5.43 -21.29 -1.05
N GLY A 207 6.16 -22.33 -0.66
CA GLY A 207 6.56 -22.55 0.72
C GLY A 207 5.47 -23.12 1.63
N GLU A 208 4.36 -23.60 1.06
CA GLU A 208 3.29 -24.36 1.74
C GLU A 208 3.21 -25.80 1.25
#